data_AF-A0A2T5RFL5-F1
#
_entry.id   AF-A0A2T5RFL5-F1
#
_cell.length_a   1.000
_cell.length_b   1.000
_cell.length_c   1.000
_cell.angle_alpha   90.00
_cell.angle_beta   90.00
_cell.angle_gamma   90.00
#
_symmetry.space_group_name_H-M   'P 1'
#
loop_
_entity.id
_entity.type
_entity.pdbx_description
1 polymer ?
#
loop_
_entity_poly.entity_id
_entity_poly.type
_entity_poly.pdbx_seq_one_letter_code
_entity_poly.pdbx_strand_id
1 'polypeptide(L)'
;MKGIEVSEVCEIFERINQEGQALDIFDIVVAKTFRIKNGDKEGFYLRELIDDFRDKYDGFFIEDIDNLTYLQILAIIIRQNIENSGVHNITSRYLNEMEAAQIERVWEDAKKAILKTFDFFENHLHLKGPRLVPFRYFYMSIASYFYKNPDPNYSLLNKYFWFYSFHTEEKLRNTTHLRNHVDWLERAKKGEKVEFPDFVLNKNDLRNSSYSSRGRLSRSILSLLSSQEPKDWKYKDSSVLKDVYYHLTDKPNLHHIFPLNFLDNFTDEIEVNKNSLMNIAYIPQKTNLEISDKNPVNYLKEYNLEELDEVFEDHLIPNELIHWAKKDYLPEDALDSFIEKRINCFVDSLENRLGALNINIIDSKGEGK
;
A
#
# COMPACT_ATOMS: atom_id res chain seq x y z
N MET A 1 -23.25 -27.80 -9.86
CA MET A 1 -23.73 -26.40 -10.00
C MET A 1 -25.17 -26.42 -10.44
N LYS A 2 -26.12 -25.92 -9.61
CA LYS A 2 -27.48 -25.49 -10.07
C LYS A 2 -28.46 -25.07 -8.96
N GLY A 3 -28.25 -25.44 -7.68
CA GLY A 3 -29.18 -25.06 -6.60
C GLY A 3 -28.81 -23.73 -5.92
N ILE A 4 -27.65 -23.75 -5.26
CA ILE A 4 -27.19 -22.66 -4.37
C ILE A 4 -26.88 -21.37 -5.15
N GLU A 5 -26.17 -21.46 -6.27
CA GLU A 5 -25.85 -20.30 -7.12
C GLU A 5 -27.12 -19.61 -7.66
N VAL A 6 -28.14 -20.39 -8.04
CA VAL A 6 -29.40 -19.84 -8.56
C VAL A 6 -30.17 -19.12 -7.46
N SER A 7 -30.22 -19.67 -6.23
CA SER A 7 -30.82 -18.97 -5.10
C SER A 7 -30.08 -17.68 -4.75
N GLU A 8 -28.74 -17.67 -4.75
CA GLU A 8 -27.95 -16.47 -4.48
C GLU A 8 -28.19 -15.37 -5.53
N VAL A 9 -28.24 -15.76 -6.80
CA VAL A 9 -28.56 -14.83 -7.89
C VAL A 9 -30.00 -14.31 -7.76
N CYS A 10 -30.96 -15.16 -7.38
CA CYS A 10 -32.33 -14.74 -7.08
C CYS A 10 -32.38 -13.73 -5.93
N GLU A 11 -31.63 -13.95 -4.84
CA GLU A 11 -31.53 -12.98 -3.74
C GLU A 11 -30.95 -11.63 -4.20
N ILE A 12 -29.94 -11.64 -5.08
CA ILE A 12 -29.40 -10.41 -5.69
C ILE A 12 -30.51 -9.70 -6.50
N PHE A 13 -31.28 -10.42 -7.31
CA PHE A 13 -32.42 -9.85 -8.05
C PHE A 13 -33.55 -9.32 -7.14
N GLU A 14 -33.83 -10.01 -6.04
CA GLU A 14 -34.81 -9.54 -5.04
C GLU A 14 -34.36 -8.24 -4.39
N ARG A 15 -33.06 -8.11 -4.06
CA ARG A 15 -32.50 -6.85 -3.57
C ARG A 15 -32.57 -5.73 -4.60
N ILE A 16 -32.38 -6.04 -5.90
CA ILE A 16 -32.51 -5.05 -6.98
C ILE A 16 -33.95 -4.50 -7.04
N ASN A 17 -34.93 -5.37 -6.77
CA ASN A 17 -36.35 -5.05 -6.85
C ASN A 17 -36.94 -4.47 -5.54
N GLN A 18 -36.25 -4.58 -4.39
CA GLN A 18 -36.68 -3.96 -3.14
C GLN A 18 -36.05 -2.57 -2.97
N GLU A 19 -36.88 -1.53 -3.09
CA GLU A 19 -36.50 -0.14 -2.88
C GLU A 19 -36.00 0.11 -1.44
N GLY A 20 -34.68 0.11 -1.24
CA GLY A 20 -34.09 0.58 0.03
C GLY A 20 -32.61 0.33 0.26
N GLN A 21 -32.02 -0.77 -0.25
CA GLN A 21 -30.58 -1.02 -0.14
C GLN A 21 -29.89 -0.81 -1.48
N ALA A 22 -28.88 0.07 -1.52
CA ALA A 22 -28.02 0.20 -2.69
C ALA A 22 -27.16 -1.07 -2.82
N LEU A 23 -27.36 -1.84 -3.89
CA LEU A 23 -26.49 -2.98 -4.19
C LEU A 23 -25.08 -2.52 -4.53
N ASP A 24 -24.11 -3.33 -4.12
CA ASP A 24 -22.74 -3.19 -4.56
C ASP A 24 -22.65 -3.48 -6.08
N ILE A 25 -21.81 -2.71 -6.78
CA ILE A 25 -21.62 -2.87 -8.22
C ILE A 25 -21.08 -4.27 -8.56
N PHE A 26 -20.32 -4.88 -7.66
CA PHE A 26 -19.87 -6.25 -7.83
C PHE A 26 -21.05 -7.22 -7.96
N ASP A 27 -22.03 -7.14 -7.07
CA ASP A 27 -23.21 -8.01 -7.08
C ASP A 27 -24.05 -7.82 -8.35
N ILE A 28 -24.16 -6.58 -8.83
CA ILE A 28 -24.84 -6.28 -10.10
C ILE A 28 -24.13 -6.97 -11.27
N VAL A 29 -22.80 -6.88 -11.36
CA VAL A 29 -22.05 -7.54 -12.43
C VAL A 29 -22.11 -9.06 -12.30
N VAL A 30 -22.06 -9.61 -11.08
CA VAL A 30 -22.25 -11.04 -10.81
C VAL A 30 -23.59 -11.51 -11.39
N ALA A 31 -24.69 -10.82 -11.09
CA ALA A 31 -26.01 -11.18 -11.61
C ALA A 31 -26.12 -11.01 -13.13
N LYS A 32 -25.59 -9.92 -13.70
CA LYS A 32 -25.65 -9.66 -15.15
C LYS A 32 -24.84 -10.66 -15.97
N THR A 33 -23.71 -11.12 -15.43
CA THR A 33 -22.82 -12.06 -16.12
C THR A 33 -23.21 -13.53 -15.87
N PHE A 34 -24.08 -13.81 -14.91
CA PHE A 34 -24.51 -15.17 -14.58
C PHE A 34 -25.10 -15.89 -15.80
N ARG A 35 -24.61 -17.09 -16.06
CA ARG A 35 -25.05 -17.94 -17.16
C ARG A 35 -25.19 -19.37 -16.68
N ILE A 36 -26.40 -19.94 -16.81
CA ILE A 36 -26.65 -21.35 -16.49
C ILE A 36 -26.07 -22.22 -17.62
N LYS A 37 -25.41 -23.31 -17.25
CA LYS A 37 -24.96 -24.34 -18.21
C LYS A 37 -26.15 -24.87 -19.03
N ASN A 38 -26.07 -24.70 -20.35
CA ASN A 38 -27.11 -25.08 -21.29
C ASN A 38 -26.49 -25.75 -22.53
N GLY A 39 -26.67 -27.07 -22.66
CA GLY A 39 -26.03 -27.87 -23.70
C GLY A 39 -24.51 -27.76 -23.65
N ASP A 40 -23.91 -27.39 -24.78
CA ASP A 40 -22.45 -27.22 -24.94
C ASP A 40 -21.92 -25.89 -24.40
N LYS A 41 -22.79 -24.95 -24.01
CA LYS A 41 -22.37 -23.69 -23.38
C LYS A 41 -22.16 -23.91 -21.90
N GLU A 42 -20.91 -23.81 -21.47
CA GLU A 42 -20.54 -23.85 -20.06
C GLU A 42 -21.20 -22.72 -19.26
N GLY A 43 -21.51 -23.02 -18.01
CA GLY A 43 -22.01 -22.03 -17.06
C GLY A 43 -20.96 -20.98 -16.74
N PHE A 44 -21.40 -19.84 -16.22
CA PHE A 44 -20.50 -18.80 -15.74
C PHE A 44 -21.08 -18.16 -14.48
N TYR A 45 -20.27 -18.10 -13.43
CA TYR A 45 -20.59 -17.41 -12.20
C TYR A 45 -19.35 -16.66 -11.69
N LEU A 46 -19.39 -15.33 -11.75
CA LEU A 46 -18.23 -14.48 -11.44
C LEU A 46 -17.78 -14.61 -9.98
N ARG A 47 -18.71 -14.80 -9.04
CA ARG A 47 -18.38 -14.93 -7.62
C ARG A 47 -17.55 -16.19 -7.37
N GLU A 48 -18.06 -17.34 -7.81
CA GLU A 48 -17.32 -18.61 -7.75
C GLU A 48 -15.98 -18.52 -8.48
N LEU A 49 -15.91 -17.86 -9.64
CA LEU A 49 -14.64 -17.66 -10.35
C LEU A 49 -13.56 -16.95 -9.50
N ILE A 50 -13.95 -15.96 -8.70
CA ILE A 50 -13.04 -15.20 -7.83
C ILE A 50 -12.77 -15.96 -6.52
N ASP A 51 -13.77 -16.62 -5.97
CA ASP A 51 -13.63 -17.40 -4.73
C ASP A 51 -12.74 -18.63 -4.97
N ASP A 52 -12.92 -19.36 -6.08
CA ASP A 52 -12.02 -20.44 -6.52
C ASP A 52 -10.57 -19.95 -6.72
N PHE A 53 -10.40 -18.70 -7.15
CA PHE A 53 -9.08 -18.10 -7.27
C PHE A 53 -8.47 -17.83 -5.89
N ARG A 54 -9.25 -17.30 -4.94
CA ARG A 54 -8.80 -17.05 -3.57
C ARG A 54 -8.47 -18.34 -2.83
N ASP A 55 -9.32 -19.35 -2.93
CA ASP A 55 -9.15 -20.64 -2.24
C ASP A 55 -7.92 -21.43 -2.73
N LYS A 56 -7.39 -21.07 -3.91
CA LYS A 56 -6.25 -21.75 -4.52
C LYS A 56 -4.90 -21.14 -4.14
N TYR A 57 -4.85 -19.88 -3.73
CA TYR A 57 -3.60 -19.16 -3.49
C TYR A 57 -3.63 -18.46 -2.14
N ASP A 58 -2.49 -18.48 -1.45
CA ASP A 58 -2.35 -17.82 -0.16
C ASP A 58 -1.61 -16.48 -0.31
N GLY A 59 -1.73 -15.61 0.71
CA GLY A 59 -0.98 -14.36 0.81
C GLY A 59 -1.85 -13.20 1.26
N PHE A 60 -1.23 -12.19 1.87
CA PHE A 60 -1.98 -11.07 2.49
C PHE A 60 -2.91 -10.36 1.50
N PHE A 61 -2.48 -10.23 0.25
CA PHE A 61 -3.29 -9.57 -0.78
C PHE A 61 -4.41 -10.45 -1.31
N ILE A 62 -4.25 -11.78 -1.34
CA ILE A 62 -5.33 -12.66 -1.76
C ILE A 62 -6.48 -12.63 -0.75
N GLU A 63 -6.13 -12.67 0.54
CA GLU A 63 -7.07 -12.71 1.67
C GLU A 63 -7.81 -11.38 1.89
N ASP A 64 -7.09 -10.24 1.90
CA ASP A 64 -7.65 -8.96 2.38
C ASP A 64 -8.18 -8.04 1.25
N ILE A 65 -8.00 -8.38 -0.03
CA ILE A 65 -8.42 -7.49 -1.14
C ILE A 65 -9.91 -7.63 -1.47
N ASP A 66 -10.58 -6.49 -1.68
CA ASP A 66 -12.01 -6.46 -1.93
C ASP A 66 -12.40 -6.91 -3.36
N ASN A 67 -13.65 -7.36 -3.51
CA ASN A 67 -14.21 -7.83 -4.78
C ASN A 67 -14.22 -6.73 -5.86
N LEU A 68 -14.44 -5.47 -5.46
CA LEU A 68 -14.43 -4.34 -6.37
C LEU A 68 -13.06 -4.18 -7.04
N THR A 69 -11.97 -4.41 -6.32
CA THR A 69 -10.61 -4.29 -6.84
C THR A 69 -10.32 -5.35 -7.89
N TYR A 70 -10.72 -6.62 -7.66
CA TYR A 70 -10.65 -7.67 -8.68
C TYR A 70 -11.43 -7.27 -9.94
N LEU A 71 -12.67 -6.79 -9.77
CA LEU A 71 -13.51 -6.36 -10.87
C LEU A 71 -12.89 -5.20 -11.66
N GLN A 72 -12.28 -4.23 -10.97
CA GLN A 72 -11.62 -3.08 -11.61
C GLN A 72 -10.31 -3.46 -12.32
N ILE A 73 -9.56 -4.44 -11.82
CA ILE A 73 -8.41 -5.02 -12.54
C ILE A 73 -8.88 -5.64 -13.85
N LEU A 74 -9.90 -6.51 -13.79
CA LEU A 74 -10.47 -7.16 -14.97
C LEU A 74 -10.99 -6.13 -15.99
N ALA A 75 -11.67 -5.08 -15.52
CA ALA A 75 -12.15 -4.01 -16.38
C ALA A 75 -11.04 -3.29 -17.15
N ILE A 76 -9.89 -2.98 -16.50
CA ILE A 76 -8.74 -2.38 -17.20
C ILE A 76 -8.13 -3.34 -18.21
N ILE A 77 -7.99 -4.62 -17.85
CA ILE A 77 -7.47 -5.63 -18.76
C ILE A 77 -8.38 -5.79 -19.98
N ILE A 78 -9.70 -5.89 -19.79
CA ILE A 78 -10.70 -5.96 -20.86
C ILE A 78 -10.62 -4.72 -21.75
N ARG A 79 -10.62 -3.52 -21.15
CA ARG A 79 -10.52 -2.24 -21.87
C ARG A 79 -9.31 -2.21 -22.80
N GLN A 80 -8.15 -2.66 -22.34
CA GLN A 80 -6.90 -2.58 -23.10
C GLN A 80 -6.74 -3.68 -24.16
N ASN A 81 -7.42 -4.82 -23.99
CA ASN A 81 -7.13 -6.03 -24.77
C ASN A 81 -8.31 -6.56 -25.59
N ILE A 82 -9.50 -5.95 -25.46
CA ILE A 82 -10.69 -6.30 -26.22
C ILE A 82 -11.19 -5.05 -26.93
N GLU A 83 -11.06 -5.04 -28.26
CA GLU A 83 -11.62 -4.01 -29.13
C GLU A 83 -13.13 -3.93 -28.97
N ASN A 84 -13.67 -2.71 -28.93
CA ASN A 84 -15.11 -2.44 -28.80
C ASN A 84 -15.77 -3.14 -27.59
N SER A 85 -15.04 -3.33 -26.49
CA SER A 85 -15.57 -4.01 -25.29
C SER A 85 -16.71 -3.27 -24.59
N GLY A 86 -16.96 -2.00 -24.90
CA GLY A 86 -17.91 -1.15 -24.16
C GLY A 86 -17.42 -0.72 -22.76
N VAL A 87 -16.31 -1.30 -22.26
CA VAL A 87 -15.70 -0.96 -20.97
C VAL A 87 -14.64 0.12 -21.16
N HIS A 88 -15.00 1.37 -20.91
CA HIS A 88 -14.09 2.50 -21.17
C HIS A 88 -13.34 3.02 -19.95
N ASN A 89 -13.75 2.66 -18.73
CA ASN A 89 -13.06 2.97 -17.48
C ASN A 89 -13.51 1.99 -16.35
N ILE A 90 -13.19 2.31 -15.10
CA ILE A 90 -13.47 1.50 -13.90
C ILE A 90 -14.59 2.05 -12.99
N THR A 91 -15.41 2.99 -13.49
CA THR A 91 -16.56 3.51 -12.73
C THR A 91 -17.73 2.53 -12.84
N SER A 92 -18.67 2.58 -11.89
CA SER A 92 -19.79 1.64 -11.83
C SER A 92 -20.58 1.55 -13.13
N ARG A 93 -20.72 2.66 -13.87
CA ARG A 93 -21.32 2.68 -15.21
C ARG A 93 -20.66 1.68 -16.15
N TYR A 94 -19.33 1.68 -16.24
CA TYR A 94 -18.60 0.86 -17.21
C TYR A 94 -18.28 -0.53 -16.69
N LEU A 95 -18.16 -0.71 -15.37
CA LEU A 95 -18.12 -2.05 -14.77
C LEU A 95 -19.41 -2.82 -15.10
N ASN A 96 -20.56 -2.14 -15.08
CA ASN A 96 -21.83 -2.73 -15.49
C ASN A 96 -21.88 -3.14 -16.97
N GLU A 97 -20.98 -2.65 -17.84
CA GLU A 97 -20.93 -3.06 -19.25
C GLU A 97 -20.11 -4.33 -19.48
N MET A 98 -19.47 -4.88 -18.44
CA MET A 98 -18.70 -6.12 -18.55
C MET A 98 -19.59 -7.32 -18.87
N GLU A 99 -19.11 -8.17 -19.77
CA GLU A 99 -19.79 -9.39 -20.19
C GLU A 99 -19.02 -10.64 -19.76
N ALA A 100 -19.73 -11.74 -19.48
CA ALA A 100 -19.13 -13.02 -19.11
C ALA A 100 -18.07 -13.46 -20.14
N ALA A 101 -18.39 -13.39 -21.44
CA ALA A 101 -17.47 -13.78 -22.51
C ALA A 101 -16.17 -12.95 -22.53
N GLN A 102 -16.22 -11.68 -22.13
CA GLN A 102 -15.03 -10.83 -22.03
C GLN A 102 -14.14 -11.26 -20.86
N ILE A 103 -14.75 -11.55 -19.70
CA ILE A 103 -14.04 -12.03 -18.51
C ILE A 103 -13.40 -13.39 -18.81
N GLU A 104 -14.17 -14.34 -19.33
CA GLU A 104 -13.69 -15.67 -19.74
C GLU A 104 -12.49 -15.57 -20.70
N ARG A 105 -12.56 -14.65 -21.67
CA ARG A 105 -11.51 -14.45 -22.67
C ARG A 105 -10.18 -13.99 -22.06
N VAL A 106 -10.20 -13.17 -21.01
CA VAL A 106 -8.97 -12.62 -20.41
C VAL A 106 -8.51 -13.37 -19.16
N TRP A 107 -9.37 -14.20 -18.58
CA TRP A 107 -9.21 -14.73 -17.22
C TRP A 107 -7.88 -15.44 -16.97
N GLU A 108 -7.46 -16.35 -17.84
CA GLU A 108 -6.25 -17.15 -17.62
C GLU A 108 -4.98 -16.29 -17.52
N ASP A 109 -4.87 -15.24 -18.32
CA ASP A 109 -3.72 -14.33 -18.27
C ASP A 109 -3.92 -13.22 -17.22
N ALA A 110 -5.16 -12.84 -16.92
CA ALA A 110 -5.48 -11.92 -15.84
C ALA A 110 -5.11 -12.51 -14.47
N LYS A 111 -5.42 -13.79 -14.23
CA LYS A 111 -4.99 -14.52 -13.02
C LYS A 111 -3.48 -14.43 -12.80
N LYS A 112 -2.68 -14.72 -13.84
CA LYS A 112 -1.21 -14.64 -13.77
C LYS A 112 -0.75 -13.21 -13.47
N ALA A 113 -1.39 -12.22 -14.07
CA ALA A 113 -1.05 -10.81 -13.85
C ALA A 113 -1.38 -10.34 -12.44
N ILE A 114 -2.54 -10.76 -11.90
CA ILE A 114 -2.96 -10.49 -10.52
C ILE A 114 -1.97 -11.13 -9.54
N LEU A 115 -1.64 -12.41 -9.72
CA LEU A 115 -0.66 -13.10 -8.87
C LEU A 115 0.71 -12.40 -8.89
N LYS A 116 1.23 -12.02 -10.07
CA LYS A 116 2.48 -11.24 -10.18
C LYS A 116 2.37 -9.86 -9.54
N THR A 117 1.20 -9.24 -9.56
CA THR A 117 0.97 -7.93 -8.91
C THR A 117 1.05 -8.06 -7.40
N PHE A 118 0.41 -9.09 -6.84
CA PHE A 118 0.42 -9.34 -5.41
C PHE A 118 1.79 -9.78 -4.93
N ASP A 119 2.45 -10.68 -5.67
CA ASP A 119 3.84 -11.07 -5.43
C ASP A 119 4.80 -9.86 -5.50
N PHE A 120 4.60 -8.95 -6.45
CA PHE A 120 5.36 -7.69 -6.50
C PHE A 120 5.18 -6.84 -5.24
N PHE A 121 3.96 -6.67 -4.75
CA PHE A 121 3.74 -5.93 -3.51
C PHE A 121 4.31 -6.66 -2.29
N GLU A 122 4.09 -7.95 -2.18
CA GLU A 122 4.39 -8.73 -0.98
C GLU A 122 5.85 -9.13 -0.87
N ASN A 123 6.48 -9.55 -1.97
CA ASN A 123 7.82 -10.15 -1.98
C ASN A 123 8.88 -9.27 -2.62
N HIS A 124 8.51 -8.33 -3.51
CA HIS A 124 9.48 -7.37 -4.07
C HIS A 124 9.48 -6.02 -3.35
N LEU A 125 8.33 -5.59 -2.79
CA LEU A 125 8.22 -4.37 -2.01
C LEU A 125 8.08 -4.62 -0.49
N HIS A 126 7.95 -5.88 -0.08
CA HIS A 126 7.79 -6.30 1.32
C HIS A 126 6.61 -5.60 2.02
N LEU A 127 5.50 -5.43 1.31
CA LEU A 127 4.25 -4.88 1.85
C LEU A 127 3.39 -5.99 2.43
N LYS A 128 3.06 -5.91 3.70
CA LYS A 128 2.19 -6.87 4.41
C LYS A 128 0.71 -6.51 4.26
N GLY A 129 0.25 -6.48 3.01
CA GLY A 129 -1.16 -6.45 2.65
C GLY A 129 -1.73 -5.11 2.13
N PRO A 130 -3.01 -5.11 1.72
CA PRO A 130 -3.61 -4.04 0.91
C PRO A 130 -3.67 -2.66 1.56
N ARG A 131 -3.67 -2.61 2.90
CA ARG A 131 -3.75 -1.38 3.69
C ARG A 131 -2.51 -0.50 3.55
N LEU A 132 -1.37 -1.08 3.14
CA LEU A 132 -0.14 -0.34 2.90
C LEU A 132 -0.11 0.31 1.52
N VAL A 133 -0.85 -0.21 0.53
CA VAL A 133 -0.82 0.35 -0.83
C VAL A 133 -1.40 1.78 -0.85
N PRO A 134 -0.60 2.81 -1.22
CA PRO A 134 -1.01 4.21 -1.07
C PRO A 134 -2.16 4.63 -1.97
N PHE A 135 -2.22 4.05 -3.18
CA PHE A 135 -3.29 4.28 -4.14
C PHE A 135 -3.87 2.95 -4.61
N ARG A 136 -5.20 2.81 -4.55
CA ARG A 136 -5.89 1.66 -5.15
C ARG A 136 -5.56 1.48 -6.63
N TYR A 137 -5.24 2.56 -7.36
CA TYR A 137 -4.94 2.50 -8.78
C TYR A 137 -3.63 1.78 -9.12
N PHE A 138 -2.76 1.54 -8.14
CA PHE A 138 -1.61 0.67 -8.34
C PHE A 138 -2.02 -0.77 -8.69
N TYR A 139 -3.10 -1.30 -8.10
CA TYR A 139 -3.59 -2.64 -8.45
C TYR A 139 -3.89 -2.76 -9.94
N MET A 140 -4.63 -1.79 -10.49
CA MET A 140 -5.02 -1.84 -11.91
C MET A 140 -3.87 -1.52 -12.85
N SER A 141 -3.03 -0.52 -12.54
CA SER A 141 -1.94 -0.13 -13.42
C SER A 141 -0.85 -1.19 -13.50
N ILE A 142 -0.47 -1.78 -12.36
CA ILE A 142 0.57 -2.81 -12.29
C ILE A 142 0.04 -4.16 -12.82
N ALA A 143 -1.21 -4.53 -12.54
CA ALA A 143 -1.80 -5.73 -13.15
C ALA A 143 -1.90 -5.61 -14.68
N SER A 144 -2.26 -4.44 -15.21
CA SER A 144 -2.21 -4.21 -16.66
C SER A 144 -0.80 -4.42 -17.21
N TYR A 145 0.22 -3.88 -16.53
CA TYR A 145 1.62 -4.05 -16.94
C TYR A 145 2.09 -5.51 -16.94
N PHE A 146 1.68 -6.32 -15.96
CA PHE A 146 2.03 -7.74 -15.92
C PHE A 146 1.22 -8.59 -16.90
N TYR A 147 0.03 -8.14 -17.31
CA TYR A 147 -0.81 -8.88 -18.23
C TYR A 147 -0.12 -9.10 -19.58
N LYS A 148 0.11 -10.38 -19.92
CA LYS A 148 0.85 -10.80 -21.13
C LYS A 148 2.21 -10.12 -21.29
N ASN A 149 2.91 -9.90 -20.17
CA ASN A 149 4.28 -9.40 -20.18
C ASN A 149 5.25 -10.53 -19.78
N PRO A 150 5.98 -11.13 -20.75
CA PRO A 150 6.89 -12.22 -20.47
C PRO A 150 8.18 -11.77 -19.77
N ASP A 151 8.58 -10.51 -19.95
CA ASP A 151 9.84 -9.95 -19.42
C ASP A 151 9.59 -8.62 -18.68
N PRO A 152 8.93 -8.65 -17.51
CA PRO A 152 8.63 -7.44 -16.75
C PRO A 152 9.89 -6.82 -16.14
N ASN A 153 10.02 -5.50 -16.28
CA ASN A 153 11.08 -4.73 -15.65
C ASN A 153 10.70 -4.34 -14.22
N TYR A 154 11.12 -5.16 -13.25
CA TYR A 154 10.86 -4.94 -11.83
C TYR A 154 11.54 -3.68 -11.28
N SER A 155 12.70 -3.28 -11.81
CA SER A 155 13.38 -2.04 -11.39
C SER A 155 12.55 -0.80 -11.78
N LEU A 156 11.99 -0.80 -12.99
CA LEU A 156 11.06 0.24 -13.45
C LEU A 156 9.80 0.29 -12.56
N LEU A 157 9.20 -0.86 -12.23
CA LEU A 157 8.02 -0.93 -11.37
C LEU A 157 8.29 -0.46 -9.94
N ASN A 158 9.44 -0.85 -9.36
CA ASN A 158 9.86 -0.40 -8.04
C ASN A 158 9.98 1.13 -8.02
N LYS A 159 10.70 1.69 -9.00
CA LYS A 159 10.82 3.14 -9.17
C LYS A 159 9.46 3.82 -9.37
N TYR A 160 8.61 3.25 -10.22
CA TYR A 160 7.25 3.73 -10.47
C TYR A 160 6.40 3.79 -9.20
N PHE A 161 6.43 2.73 -8.38
CA PHE A 161 5.68 2.66 -7.14
C PHE A 161 6.12 3.77 -6.18
N TRP A 162 7.41 3.87 -5.86
CA TRP A 162 7.92 4.85 -4.90
C TRP A 162 7.77 6.29 -5.38
N PHE A 163 8.03 6.54 -6.67
CA PHE A 163 7.89 7.85 -7.29
C PHE A 163 6.47 8.38 -7.09
N TYR A 164 5.45 7.62 -7.51
CA TYR A 164 4.08 8.10 -7.41
C TYR A 164 3.53 8.05 -5.98
N SER A 165 4.08 7.20 -5.13
CA SER A 165 3.68 7.11 -3.71
C SER A 165 4.07 8.34 -2.92
N PHE A 166 5.19 9.01 -3.22
CA PHE A 166 5.69 10.14 -2.43
C PHE A 166 5.51 11.51 -3.10
N HIS A 167 5.47 11.60 -4.44
CA HIS A 167 5.38 12.87 -5.15
C HIS A 167 4.17 13.73 -4.73
N THR A 168 4.42 15.03 -4.48
CA THR A 168 3.42 16.01 -4.01
C THR A 168 2.21 16.20 -4.94
N GLU A 169 2.35 16.06 -6.27
CA GLU A 169 1.25 16.33 -7.23
C GLU A 169 0.19 15.22 -7.33
N GLU A 170 0.34 14.12 -6.56
CA GLU A 170 -0.63 13.02 -6.44
C GLU A 170 -1.29 12.57 -7.75
N LYS A 171 -0.43 12.08 -8.65
CA LYS A 171 -0.77 11.71 -10.03
C LYS A 171 -1.51 10.38 -10.17
N LEU A 172 -2.14 9.84 -9.11
CA LEU A 172 -2.93 8.58 -9.13
C LEU A 172 -4.26 8.67 -8.34
N ARG A 173 -4.96 9.82 -8.43
CA ARG A 173 -6.21 10.08 -7.68
C ARG A 173 -7.52 9.87 -8.44
N ASN A 174 -7.50 9.88 -9.77
CA ASN A 174 -8.71 9.73 -10.59
C ASN A 174 -8.52 8.75 -11.78
N THR A 175 -9.60 8.47 -12.51
CA THR A 175 -9.58 7.52 -13.62
C THR A 175 -8.79 8.02 -14.84
N THR A 176 -8.69 9.34 -15.05
CA THR A 176 -7.85 9.93 -16.10
C THR A 176 -6.37 9.67 -15.81
N HIS A 177 -5.96 9.84 -14.56
CA HIS A 177 -4.61 9.52 -14.10
C HIS A 177 -4.31 8.03 -14.31
N LEU A 178 -5.21 7.13 -13.86
CA LEU A 178 -5.06 5.70 -14.08
C LEU A 178 -4.88 5.38 -15.57
N ARG A 179 -5.70 5.96 -16.46
CA ARG A 179 -5.55 5.77 -17.90
C ARG A 179 -4.16 6.17 -18.38
N ASN A 180 -3.71 7.37 -18.05
CA ASN A 180 -2.41 7.87 -18.48
C ASN A 180 -1.26 6.97 -17.97
N HIS A 181 -1.38 6.43 -16.76
CA HIS A 181 -0.40 5.52 -16.17
C HIS A 181 -0.39 4.14 -16.83
N VAL A 182 -1.57 3.59 -17.15
CA VAL A 182 -1.67 2.34 -17.90
C VAL A 182 -1.05 2.52 -19.28
N ASP A 183 -1.36 3.61 -19.98
CA ASP A 183 -0.82 3.87 -21.31
C ASP A 183 0.72 4.06 -21.26
N TRP A 184 1.23 4.75 -20.23
CA TRP A 184 2.67 4.90 -20.00
C TRP A 184 3.36 3.54 -19.74
N LEU A 185 2.76 2.68 -18.91
CA LEU A 185 3.29 1.35 -18.61
C LEU A 185 3.22 0.41 -19.81
N GLU A 186 2.18 0.49 -20.65
CA GLU A 186 2.09 -0.29 -21.89
C GLU A 186 3.16 0.13 -22.90
N ARG A 187 3.47 1.43 -23.00
CA ARG A 187 4.61 1.90 -23.82
C ARG A 187 5.92 1.33 -23.31
N ALA A 188 6.16 1.38 -21.99
CA ALA A 188 7.35 0.80 -21.37
C ALA A 188 7.46 -0.71 -21.63
N LYS A 189 6.34 -1.44 -21.51
CA LYS A 189 6.25 -2.88 -21.81
C LYS A 189 6.58 -3.21 -23.28
N LYS A 190 6.28 -2.31 -24.21
CA LYS A 190 6.64 -2.44 -25.64
C LYS A 190 8.11 -2.08 -25.93
N GLY A 191 8.90 -1.74 -24.91
CA GLY A 191 10.28 -1.30 -25.07
C GLY A 191 10.43 0.13 -25.56
N GLU A 192 9.35 0.92 -25.57
CA GLU A 192 9.45 2.34 -25.88
C GLU A 192 10.16 3.09 -24.75
N LYS A 193 10.89 4.16 -25.11
CA LYS A 193 11.47 5.05 -24.11
C LYS A 193 10.36 5.76 -23.35
N VAL A 194 10.35 5.58 -22.04
CA VAL A 194 9.48 6.29 -21.10
C VAL A 194 10.34 7.10 -20.13
N GLU A 195 9.85 8.28 -19.77
CA GLU A 195 10.54 9.19 -18.87
C GLU A 195 9.62 9.52 -17.69
N PHE A 196 10.21 9.58 -16.51
CA PHE A 196 9.54 10.12 -15.33
C PHE A 196 9.58 11.65 -15.40
N PRO A 197 8.51 12.34 -15.00
CA PRO A 197 8.59 13.79 -14.79
C PRO A 197 9.52 14.12 -13.61
N ASP A 198 9.79 15.39 -13.38
CA ASP A 198 10.53 15.83 -12.19
C ASP A 198 9.83 15.35 -10.91
N PHE A 199 10.62 14.81 -9.98
CA PHE A 199 10.12 14.39 -8.68
C PHE A 199 10.24 15.54 -7.69
N VAL A 200 9.14 15.86 -6.99
CA VAL A 200 9.13 16.86 -5.92
C VAL A 200 8.67 16.20 -4.63
N LEU A 201 9.49 16.35 -3.58
CA LEU A 201 9.20 15.94 -2.21
C LEU A 201 9.38 17.12 -1.27
N ASN A 202 8.36 17.40 -0.46
CA ASN A 202 8.41 18.43 0.55
C ASN A 202 8.68 17.81 1.93
N LYS A 203 9.79 18.16 2.58
CA LYS A 203 10.13 17.70 3.94
C LYS A 203 9.04 18.06 4.95
N ASN A 204 8.37 19.19 4.76
CA ASN A 204 7.29 19.63 5.65
C ASN A 204 6.06 18.72 5.61
N ASP A 205 5.82 18.02 4.49
CA ASP A 205 4.75 17.02 4.42
C ASP A 205 5.07 15.80 5.29
N LEU A 206 6.34 15.35 5.31
CA LEU A 206 6.80 14.26 6.18
C LEU A 206 6.74 14.65 7.66
N ARG A 207 7.25 15.84 8.00
CA ARG A 207 7.25 16.41 9.35
C ARG A 207 5.87 16.41 9.98
N ASN A 208 4.86 16.82 9.22
CA ASN A 208 3.48 16.98 9.71
C ASN A 208 2.57 15.77 9.45
N SER A 209 3.07 14.72 8.78
CA SER A 209 2.27 13.55 8.46
C SER A 209 1.86 12.79 9.72
N SER A 210 0.55 12.63 9.96
CA SER A 210 0.01 11.75 11.02
C SER A 210 -0.59 10.50 10.41
N TYR A 211 -0.79 9.46 11.23
CA TYR A 211 -1.47 8.25 10.80
C TYR A 211 -2.88 8.56 10.25
N SER A 212 -3.15 8.07 9.05
CA SER A 212 -4.47 8.07 8.43
C SER A 212 -4.66 6.79 7.65
N SER A 213 -5.70 6.02 8.02
CA SER A 213 -6.00 4.74 7.37
C SER A 213 -6.30 4.86 5.88
N ARG A 214 -6.65 6.05 5.39
CA ARG A 214 -6.96 6.35 3.99
C ARG A 214 -6.02 7.40 3.36
N GLY A 215 -5.12 7.98 4.13
CA GLY A 215 -4.21 9.02 3.64
C GLY A 215 -3.07 8.41 2.83
N ARG A 216 -2.90 8.86 1.58
CA ARG A 216 -1.82 8.41 0.70
C ARG A 216 -0.46 8.49 1.39
N LEU A 217 -0.06 9.69 1.85
CA LEU A 217 1.27 9.89 2.42
C LEU A 217 1.49 9.02 3.67
N SER A 218 0.46 8.86 4.51
CA SER A 218 0.52 7.95 5.66
C SER A 218 0.80 6.52 5.23
N ARG A 219 0.10 6.02 4.21
CA ARG A 219 0.30 4.67 3.66
C ARG A 219 1.66 4.53 2.96
N SER A 220 2.14 5.58 2.29
CA SER A 220 3.45 5.60 1.65
C SER A 220 4.59 5.50 2.67
N ILE A 221 4.50 6.24 3.78
CA ILE A 221 5.47 6.20 4.88
C ILE A 221 5.47 4.83 5.54
N LEU A 222 4.30 4.29 5.87
CA LEU A 222 4.18 2.95 6.46
C LEU A 222 4.65 1.85 5.50
N SER A 223 4.37 1.98 4.20
CA SER A 223 4.92 1.09 3.17
C SER A 223 6.43 1.15 3.13
N LEU A 224 7.02 2.34 3.16
CA LEU A 224 8.46 2.50 3.11
C LEU A 224 9.11 1.84 4.33
N LEU A 225 8.58 2.07 5.53
CA LEU A 225 9.03 1.39 6.75
C LEU A 225 8.87 -0.13 6.66
N SER A 226 7.73 -0.63 6.14
CA SER A 226 7.53 -2.07 5.92
C SER A 226 8.57 -2.65 4.96
N SER A 227 8.91 -1.88 3.91
CA SER A 227 9.85 -2.28 2.87
C SER A 227 11.32 -2.30 3.29
N GLN A 228 11.64 -1.85 4.51
CA GLN A 228 12.95 -2.03 5.12
C GLN A 228 13.04 -3.36 5.91
N GLU A 229 11.95 -4.12 6.00
CA GLU A 229 11.88 -5.38 6.74
C GLU A 229 12.37 -5.30 8.20
N PRO A 230 11.84 -4.33 8.98
CA PRO A 230 12.36 -3.96 10.29
C PRO A 230 12.49 -5.15 11.26
N LYS A 231 13.63 -5.20 11.97
CA LYS A 231 13.89 -6.20 13.02
C LYS A 231 13.44 -5.74 14.39
N ASP A 232 13.13 -6.70 15.25
CA ASP A 232 12.81 -6.42 16.65
C ASP A 232 14.05 -5.91 17.40
N TRP A 233 13.86 -4.89 18.24
CA TRP A 233 14.96 -4.22 18.95
C TRP A 233 15.64 -5.11 20.00
N LYS A 234 14.94 -6.12 20.52
CA LYS A 234 15.45 -7.07 21.53
C LYS A 234 15.93 -8.37 20.89
N TYR A 235 15.20 -8.86 19.90
CA TYR A 235 15.44 -10.11 19.18
C TYR A 235 15.75 -9.82 17.71
N LYS A 236 16.95 -9.32 17.42
CA LYS A 236 17.37 -8.84 16.09
C LYS A 236 17.21 -9.83 14.93
N ASP A 237 17.27 -11.14 15.21
CA ASP A 237 17.06 -12.18 14.19
C ASP A 237 15.58 -12.34 13.80
N SER A 238 14.67 -11.62 14.48
CA SER A 238 13.23 -11.69 14.26
C SER A 238 12.73 -10.43 13.55
N SER A 239 12.08 -10.61 12.40
CA SER A 239 11.27 -9.54 11.79
C SER A 239 10.12 -9.14 12.71
N VAL A 240 9.81 -7.85 12.76
CA VAL A 240 8.64 -7.31 13.47
C VAL A 240 7.36 -7.69 12.73
N LEU A 241 7.38 -7.58 11.40
CA LEU A 241 6.22 -7.70 10.53
C LEU A 241 5.98 -9.16 10.12
N LYS A 242 5.69 -10.00 11.12
CA LYS A 242 5.16 -11.35 10.93
C LYS A 242 3.67 -11.28 10.63
N ASP A 243 3.11 -12.34 10.05
CA ASP A 243 1.69 -12.42 9.62
C ASP A 243 0.73 -11.99 10.74
N VAL A 244 1.04 -12.40 11.97
CA VAL A 244 0.31 -12.07 13.20
C VAL A 244 0.20 -10.55 13.47
N TYR A 245 1.14 -9.72 12.98
CA TYR A 245 1.18 -8.27 13.23
C TYR A 245 0.03 -7.50 12.55
N TYR A 246 -0.43 -7.96 11.38
CA TYR A 246 -1.51 -7.30 10.64
C TYR A 246 -2.86 -8.02 10.76
N HIS A 247 -2.87 -9.32 11.05
CA HIS A 247 -4.12 -10.08 11.25
C HIS A 247 -4.78 -9.81 12.61
N LEU A 248 -4.03 -9.44 13.65
CA LEU A 248 -4.58 -9.36 15.02
C LEU A 248 -5.22 -8.01 15.41
N THR A 249 -5.13 -6.96 14.60
CA THR A 249 -5.63 -5.63 15.01
C THR A 249 -6.19 -4.80 13.85
N ASP A 250 -7.41 -4.27 14.00
CA ASP A 250 -8.05 -3.32 13.06
C ASP A 250 -7.25 -2.00 12.89
N LYS A 251 -6.37 -1.71 13.85
CA LYS A 251 -5.39 -0.62 13.78
C LYS A 251 -4.00 -1.24 13.79
N PRO A 252 -3.12 -0.97 12.82
CA PRO A 252 -1.73 -1.38 12.94
C PRO A 252 -1.20 -0.88 14.27
N ASN A 253 -0.51 -1.74 15.01
CA ASN A 253 0.18 -1.37 16.24
C ASN A 253 1.30 -0.38 15.87
N LEU A 254 0.98 0.90 15.84
CA LEU A 254 1.93 1.97 15.53
C LEU A 254 2.40 2.57 16.85
N HIS A 255 3.70 2.52 17.08
CA HIS A 255 4.28 2.83 18.37
C HIS A 255 5.17 4.05 18.28
N HIS A 256 4.95 5.01 19.17
CA HIS A 256 5.76 6.22 19.24
C HIS A 256 7.13 5.91 19.85
N ILE A 257 8.20 6.29 19.17
CA ILE A 257 9.58 6.16 19.66
C ILE A 257 9.76 7.06 20.88
N PHE A 258 9.23 8.28 20.82
CA PHE A 258 9.04 9.16 21.97
C PHE A 258 7.60 9.03 22.46
N PRO A 259 7.34 8.32 23.57
CA PRO A 259 5.98 8.11 24.05
C PRO A 259 5.24 9.42 24.30
N LEU A 260 3.96 9.49 23.92
CA LEU A 260 3.19 10.74 24.03
C LEU A 260 3.09 11.24 25.49
N ASN A 261 2.82 10.34 26.44
CA ASN A 261 2.74 10.68 27.87
C ASN A 261 4.09 11.22 28.40
N PHE A 262 5.22 10.75 27.88
CA PHE A 262 6.53 11.29 28.22
C PHE A 262 6.68 12.73 27.72
N LEU A 263 6.29 12.97 26.47
CA LEU A 263 6.37 14.27 25.80
C LEU A 263 5.41 15.33 26.39
N ASP A 264 4.42 14.94 27.19
CA ASP A 264 3.53 15.90 27.85
C ASP A 264 4.22 16.73 28.95
N ASN A 265 5.43 16.34 29.36
CA ASN A 265 6.26 17.11 30.27
C ASN A 265 7.14 18.18 29.58
N PHE A 266 7.10 18.26 28.24
CA PHE A 266 7.97 19.11 27.40
C PHE A 266 7.14 19.92 26.38
N THR A 267 5.94 20.37 26.75
CA THR A 267 4.99 20.95 25.79
C THR A 267 5.43 22.28 25.20
N ASP A 268 6.25 23.06 25.91
CA ASP A 268 6.65 24.41 25.49
C ASP A 268 7.89 24.38 24.58
N GLU A 269 8.61 23.26 24.56
CA GLU A 269 9.87 23.05 23.83
C GLU A 269 9.69 22.29 22.50
N ILE A 270 8.51 21.73 22.26
CA ILE A 270 8.21 20.90 21.07
C ILE A 270 7.44 21.72 20.02
N GLU A 271 8.07 22.00 18.88
CA GLU A 271 7.41 22.70 17.76
C GLU A 271 6.79 21.73 16.75
N VAL A 272 7.35 20.52 16.64
CA VAL A 272 6.89 19.48 15.72
C VAL A 272 5.63 18.75 16.20
N ASN A 273 4.90 18.15 15.26
CA ASN A 273 3.75 17.31 15.57
C ASN A 273 4.19 16.02 16.31
N LYS A 274 3.85 15.88 17.60
CA LYS A 274 4.14 14.68 18.42
C LYS A 274 3.60 13.36 17.81
N ASN A 275 2.51 13.44 17.03
CA ASN A 275 1.90 12.32 16.32
C ASN A 275 2.43 12.13 14.90
N SER A 276 3.52 12.81 14.55
CA SER A 276 4.20 12.62 13.28
C SER A 276 4.55 11.16 13.08
N LEU A 277 4.38 10.64 11.86
CA LEU A 277 4.83 9.31 11.48
C LEU A 277 6.36 9.19 11.55
N MET A 278 7.08 10.32 11.56
CA MET A 278 8.52 10.34 11.86
C MET A 278 8.83 10.00 13.32
N ASN A 279 7.84 10.01 14.22
CA ASN A 279 7.96 9.49 15.58
C ASN A 279 7.45 8.04 15.70
N ILE A 280 7.07 7.37 14.61
CA ILE A 280 6.49 6.01 14.66
C ILE A 280 7.50 4.95 14.21
N ALA A 281 7.56 3.82 14.91
CA ALA A 281 8.29 2.63 14.49
C ALA A 281 7.39 1.38 14.54
N TYR A 282 7.75 0.39 13.73
CA TYR A 282 7.16 -0.94 13.85
C TYR A 282 7.87 -1.68 14.98
N ILE A 283 7.20 -1.95 16.09
CA ILE A 283 7.77 -2.82 17.15
C ILE A 283 6.69 -3.77 17.63
N PRO A 284 7.03 -4.98 18.13
CA PRO A 284 6.02 -5.87 18.69
C PRO A 284 5.30 -5.25 19.88
N GLN A 285 4.02 -5.62 20.07
CA GLN A 285 3.21 -5.15 21.18
C GLN A 285 3.89 -5.37 22.54
N LYS A 286 4.60 -6.50 22.71
CA LYS A 286 5.37 -6.80 23.92
C LYS A 286 6.45 -5.76 24.17
N THR A 287 7.25 -5.44 23.16
CA THR A 287 8.32 -4.43 23.21
C THR A 287 7.73 -3.05 23.53
N ASN A 288 6.58 -2.69 22.93
CA ASN A 288 5.88 -1.46 23.26
C ASN A 288 5.39 -1.40 24.72
N LEU A 289 4.90 -2.50 25.29
CA LEU A 289 4.50 -2.55 26.70
C LEU A 289 5.71 -2.43 27.65
N GLU A 290 6.87 -2.95 27.26
CA GLU A 290 8.13 -2.80 28.01
C GLU A 290 8.64 -1.34 27.99
N ILE A 291 8.48 -0.64 26.84
CA ILE A 291 8.80 0.79 26.68
C ILE A 291 7.82 1.66 27.48
N SER A 292 6.52 1.40 27.38
CA SER A 292 5.46 2.15 28.07
C SER A 292 5.57 3.67 27.83
N ASP A 293 5.54 4.49 28.90
CA ASP A 293 5.71 5.93 28.88
C ASP A 293 7.13 6.39 29.29
N LYS A 294 8.12 5.49 29.22
CA LYS A 294 9.49 5.79 29.64
C LYS A 294 10.17 6.78 28.69
N ASN A 295 11.10 7.56 29.26
CA ASN A 295 12.04 8.37 28.48
C ASN A 295 12.85 7.49 27.51
N PRO A 296 12.96 7.85 26.21
CA PRO A 296 13.76 7.13 25.22
C PRO A 296 15.20 6.82 25.61
N VAL A 297 15.90 7.77 26.21
CA VAL A 297 17.26 7.58 26.72
C VAL A 297 17.31 6.52 27.82
N ASN A 298 16.27 6.41 28.63
CA ASN A 298 16.22 5.46 29.75
C ASN A 298 15.86 4.06 29.28
N TYR A 299 14.78 3.89 28.48
CA TYR A 299 14.40 2.55 28.04
C TYR A 299 15.43 1.96 27.08
N LEU A 300 16.17 2.76 26.31
CA LEU A 300 17.19 2.24 25.38
C LEU A 300 18.36 1.58 26.09
N LYS A 301 18.66 1.96 27.33
CA LYS A 301 19.69 1.30 28.15
C LYS A 301 19.33 -0.13 28.53
N GLU A 302 18.08 -0.54 28.36
CA GLU A 302 17.63 -1.92 28.54
C GLU A 302 18.06 -2.85 27.37
N TYR A 303 18.60 -2.28 26.28
CA TYR A 303 19.08 -2.98 25.09
C TYR A 303 20.61 -2.90 24.95
N ASN A 304 21.18 -3.75 24.09
CA ASN A 304 22.58 -3.62 23.72
C ASN A 304 22.77 -2.47 22.72
N LEU A 305 23.20 -1.30 23.21
CA LEU A 305 23.37 -0.08 22.42
C LEU A 305 24.40 -0.17 21.29
N GLU A 306 25.34 -1.13 21.32
CA GLU A 306 26.30 -1.34 20.22
C GLU A 306 25.69 -2.13 19.06
N GLU A 307 24.71 -2.98 19.36
CA GLU A 307 24.02 -3.81 18.36
C GLU A 307 22.76 -3.15 17.79
N LEU A 308 22.31 -2.04 18.37
CA LEU A 308 21.13 -1.31 17.91
C LEU A 308 21.35 -0.50 16.64
N ASP A 309 22.60 -0.16 16.29
CA ASP A 309 22.90 0.67 15.11
C ASP A 309 22.32 0.02 13.84
N GLU A 310 22.58 -1.28 13.60
CA GLU A 310 22.04 -2.03 12.45
C GLU A 310 20.51 -2.11 12.48
N VAL A 311 19.92 -2.35 13.65
CA VAL A 311 18.45 -2.41 13.78
C VAL A 311 17.84 -1.05 13.48
N PHE A 312 18.43 0.05 13.95
CA PHE A 312 17.91 1.39 13.72
C PHE A 312 17.98 1.80 12.25
N GLU A 313 18.99 1.36 11.51
CA GLU A 313 19.05 1.52 10.05
C GLU A 313 17.83 0.88 9.36
N ASP A 314 17.45 -0.36 9.74
CA ASP A 314 16.24 -1.04 9.22
C ASP A 314 14.94 -0.29 9.57
N HIS A 315 14.93 0.56 10.59
CA HIS A 315 13.78 1.39 10.96
C HIS A 315 13.83 2.82 10.40
N LEU A 316 14.88 3.15 9.65
CA LEU A 316 15.22 4.52 9.26
C LEU A 316 15.25 5.44 10.48
N ILE A 317 15.86 5.01 11.58
CA ILE A 317 16.04 5.77 12.83
C ILE A 317 17.50 6.26 12.89
N PRO A 318 17.74 7.56 13.13
CA PRO A 318 19.11 8.06 13.26
C PRO A 318 19.78 7.59 14.56
N ASN A 319 21.07 7.26 14.51
CA ASN A 319 21.86 6.82 15.67
C ASN A 319 22.05 7.92 16.75
N GLU A 320 21.57 9.13 16.51
CA GLU A 320 21.54 10.21 17.50
C GLU A 320 20.89 9.79 18.82
N LEU A 321 19.82 9.00 18.74
CA LEU A 321 19.11 8.52 19.92
C LEU A 321 19.97 7.55 20.76
N ILE A 322 20.80 6.74 20.11
CA ILE A 322 21.81 5.88 20.75
C ILE A 322 22.90 6.73 21.41
N HIS A 323 23.33 7.82 20.75
CA HIS A 323 24.30 8.74 21.31
C HIS A 323 23.82 9.42 22.60
N TRP A 324 22.57 9.88 22.61
CA TRP A 324 21.91 10.43 23.79
C TRP A 324 21.80 9.39 24.91
N ALA A 325 21.44 8.14 24.58
CA ALA A 325 21.39 7.04 25.53
C ALA A 325 22.76 6.75 26.19
N LYS A 326 23.84 6.69 25.39
CA LYS A 326 25.23 6.48 25.87
C LYS A 326 25.72 7.60 26.80
N LYS A 327 25.25 8.83 26.60
CA LYS A 327 25.61 10.01 27.40
C LYS A 327 24.72 10.26 28.62
N ASP A 328 23.65 9.48 28.77
CA ASP A 328 22.60 9.72 29.78
C ASP A 328 22.05 11.16 29.71
N TYR A 329 21.81 11.64 28.50
CA TYR A 329 21.42 13.03 28.26
C TYR A 329 20.38 13.10 27.14
N LEU A 330 19.25 13.74 27.43
CA LEU A 330 18.21 14.05 26.45
C LEU A 330 18.16 15.58 26.26
N PRO A 331 18.41 16.10 25.04
CA PRO A 331 18.22 17.52 24.75
C PRO A 331 16.79 18.00 25.00
N GLU A 332 16.61 19.30 25.26
CA GLU A 332 15.28 19.91 25.40
C GLU A 332 14.48 19.83 24.08
N ASP A 333 15.16 20.00 22.95
CA ASP A 333 14.61 19.92 21.58
C ASP A 333 14.72 18.50 20.98
N ALA A 334 14.84 17.46 21.82
CA ALA A 334 15.20 16.11 21.36
C ALA A 334 14.24 15.56 20.29
N LEU A 335 12.93 15.77 20.44
CA LEU A 335 11.95 15.28 19.45
C LEU A 335 12.12 15.99 18.11
N ASP A 336 12.23 17.31 18.12
CA ASP A 336 12.40 18.16 16.94
C ASP A 336 13.67 17.78 16.18
N SER A 337 14.80 17.73 16.89
CA SER A 337 16.10 17.31 16.36
C SER A 337 16.07 15.89 15.80
N PHE A 338 15.40 14.96 16.51
CA PHE A 338 15.21 13.59 16.06
C PHE A 338 14.40 13.51 14.76
N ILE A 339 13.26 14.20 14.68
CA ILE A 339 12.38 14.18 13.51
C ILE A 339 13.11 14.73 12.28
N GLU A 340 13.84 15.84 12.39
CA GLU A 340 14.58 16.41 11.25
C GLU A 340 15.67 15.45 10.75
N LYS A 341 16.39 14.80 11.66
CA LYS A 341 17.39 13.79 11.29
C LYS A 341 16.75 12.57 10.63
N ARG A 342 15.62 12.11 11.17
CA ARG A 342 14.88 10.98 10.62
C ARG A 342 14.32 11.27 9.24
N ILE A 343 13.83 12.49 8.99
CA ILE A 343 13.40 12.92 7.66
C ILE A 343 14.52 12.76 6.65
N ASN A 344 15.78 13.07 7.00
CA ASN A 344 16.91 12.85 6.10
C ASN A 344 17.11 11.35 5.81
N CYS A 345 17.01 10.46 6.80
CA CYS A 345 17.05 9.01 6.56
C CYS A 345 15.95 8.54 5.57
N PHE A 346 14.75 9.12 5.67
CA PHE A 346 13.65 8.86 4.72
C PHE A 346 13.96 9.38 3.32
N VAL A 347 14.50 10.59 3.20
CA VAL A 347 14.91 11.19 1.92
C VAL A 347 16.00 10.33 1.27
N ASP A 348 17.06 9.99 1.99
CA ASP A 348 18.16 9.15 1.48
C ASP A 348 17.65 7.79 1.00
N SER A 349 16.75 7.16 1.76
CA SER A 349 16.11 5.89 1.39
C SER A 349 15.29 6.01 0.09
N LEU A 350 14.57 7.13 -0.09
CA LEU A 350 13.82 7.41 -1.32
C LEU A 350 14.74 7.72 -2.51
N GLU A 351 15.79 8.51 -2.32
CA GLU A 351 16.78 8.81 -3.36
C GLU A 351 17.42 7.53 -3.90
N ASN A 352 17.81 6.62 -3.00
CA ASN A 352 18.36 5.31 -3.36
C ASN A 352 17.38 4.48 -4.22
N ARG A 353 16.09 4.46 -3.86
CA ARG A 353 15.04 3.72 -4.59
C ARG A 353 14.70 4.36 -5.94
N LEU A 354 14.77 5.68 -6.04
CA LEU A 354 14.50 6.43 -7.26
C LEU A 354 15.72 6.45 -8.21
N GLY A 355 16.92 6.23 -7.67
CA GLY A 355 18.18 6.21 -8.41
C GLY A 355 18.46 7.54 -9.10
N ALA A 356 18.93 7.50 -10.36
CA ALA A 356 19.35 8.68 -11.11
C ALA A 356 18.23 9.62 -11.61
N LEU A 357 17.07 9.67 -10.95
CA LEU A 357 16.03 10.66 -11.27
C LEU A 357 16.42 12.05 -10.76
N ASN A 358 15.91 13.08 -11.42
CA ASN A 358 16.00 14.44 -10.91
C ASN A 358 15.03 14.59 -9.73
N ILE A 359 15.59 14.72 -8.52
CA ILE A 359 14.86 14.79 -7.25
C ILE A 359 14.99 16.21 -6.72
N ASN A 360 13.87 16.91 -6.65
CA ASN A 360 13.78 18.24 -6.05
C ASN A 360 13.22 18.11 -4.63
N ILE A 361 14.11 18.20 -3.65
CA ILE A 361 13.76 18.24 -2.22
C ILE A 361 13.52 19.69 -1.81
N ILE A 362 12.29 20.00 -1.42
CA ILE A 362 11.91 21.31 -0.90
C ILE A 362 11.57 21.21 0.59
N ASP A 363 11.61 22.33 1.31
CA ASP A 363 11.15 22.39 2.69
C ASP A 363 10.38 23.70 2.93
N SER A 364 9.05 23.63 2.97
CA SER A 364 8.19 24.78 3.19
C SER A 364 7.97 25.12 4.68
N LYS A 365 8.83 24.62 5.59
CA LYS A 365 8.75 24.92 7.03
C LYS A 365 8.70 26.45 7.24
N GLY A 366 7.62 26.95 7.85
CA GLY A 366 7.47 28.36 8.19
C GLY A 366 6.95 29.27 7.07
N GLU A 367 6.69 28.77 5.86
CA GLU A 367 6.08 29.54 4.75
C GLU A 367 4.55 29.69 4.87
N GLY A 368 3.97 29.28 6.01
CA GLY A 368 2.56 29.47 6.36
C GLY A 368 2.42 30.10 7.74
N LYS A 369 2.50 31.43 7.80
CA LYS A 369 1.82 32.26 8.80
C LYS A 369 0.90 33.24 8.09
#